data_AF-T1U9K2-F1
#
_entry.id   AF-T1U9K2-F1
#
_cell.length_a   1.000
_cell.length_b   1.000
_cell.length_c   1.000
_cell.angle_alpha   90.00
_cell.angle_beta   90.00
_cell.angle_gamma   90.00
#
_symmetry.space_group_name_H-M   'P 1'
#
loop_
_entity.id
_entity.type
_entity.pdbx_description
1 polymer ?
#
loop_
_entity_poly.entity_id
_entity_poly.type
_entity_poly.pdbx_seq_one_letter_code
_entity_poly.pdbx_strand_id
1 'polypeptide(L)'
;MKQKLKAQMKERVASIAYNEKGFPSPFLFKDLKKAALKIIEAMEKRTEILVVGDYDADGVISSTIMAKFFASLNYKHARVAIPNRFRDGYGISKQFLEKHHAPLIITVDNGINAFEAAQFCKEKNYTLIITDHHCLQDDAIPDAYAVINPQQPDCHFIQKEVCGALVAFYLCYGIHQLLKKKKAILASYCV
;
A
#
# COMPACT_ATOMS: atom_id res chain seq x y z
N MET A 1 33.39 1.77 -18.96
CA MET A 1 32.39 2.07 -17.91
C MET A 1 30.98 2.35 -18.46
N LYS A 2 30.78 3.35 -19.35
CA LYS A 2 29.45 3.69 -19.92
C LYS A 2 28.72 2.57 -20.69
N GLN A 3 29.44 1.75 -21.46
CA GLN A 3 28.83 0.63 -22.20
C GLN A 3 28.37 -0.51 -21.29
N LYS A 4 29.15 -0.82 -20.24
CA LYS A 4 28.80 -1.83 -19.22
C LYS A 4 27.55 -1.41 -18.44
N LEU A 5 27.48 -0.12 -18.06
CA LEU A 5 26.30 0.45 -17.41
C LEU A 5 25.07 0.42 -18.33
N LYS A 6 25.21 0.80 -19.62
CA LYS A 6 24.13 0.70 -20.61
C LYS A 6 23.64 -0.74 -20.79
N ALA A 7 24.54 -1.73 -20.84
CA ALA A 7 24.18 -3.14 -20.95
C ALA A 7 23.41 -3.63 -19.72
N GLN A 8 23.89 -3.30 -18.52
CA GLN A 8 23.21 -3.63 -17.26
C GLN A 8 21.82 -2.96 -17.16
N MET A 9 21.68 -1.72 -17.61
CA MET A 9 20.38 -1.04 -17.67
C MET A 9 19.45 -1.71 -18.69
N LYS A 10 19.96 -2.10 -19.87
CA LYS A 10 19.17 -2.73 -20.92
C LYS A 10 18.67 -4.12 -20.51
N GLU A 11 19.51 -4.88 -19.81
CA GLU A 11 19.17 -6.20 -19.24
C GLU A 11 18.19 -6.08 -18.06
N ARG A 12 18.37 -5.09 -17.18
CA ARG A 12 17.39 -4.74 -16.14
C ARG A 12 16.05 -4.34 -16.72
N VAL A 13 16.01 -3.59 -17.82
CA VAL A 13 14.75 -3.21 -18.48
C VAL A 13 14.10 -4.42 -19.18
N ALA A 14 14.89 -5.26 -19.84
CA ALA A 14 14.38 -6.41 -20.60
C ALA A 14 13.83 -7.56 -19.72
N SER A 15 14.31 -7.68 -18.48
CA SER A 15 13.86 -8.71 -17.53
C SER A 15 12.54 -8.36 -16.81
N ILE A 16 11.99 -7.18 -17.07
CA ILE A 16 10.76 -6.70 -16.43
C ILE A 16 9.56 -7.11 -17.27
N ALA A 17 8.64 -7.86 -16.66
CA ALA A 17 7.31 -8.07 -17.21
C ALA A 17 6.50 -6.76 -17.12
N TYR A 18 6.59 -5.94 -18.16
CA TYR A 18 5.73 -4.78 -18.35
C TYR A 18 4.38 -5.21 -18.92
N ASN A 19 3.30 -4.59 -18.47
CA ASN A 19 2.02 -4.68 -19.15
C ASN A 19 2.06 -3.92 -20.50
N GLU A 20 0.99 -4.04 -21.28
CA GLU A 20 0.77 -3.32 -22.55
C GLU A 20 0.87 -1.79 -22.47
N LYS A 21 0.90 -1.21 -21.25
CA LYS A 21 1.06 0.22 -20.97
C LYS A 21 2.43 0.58 -20.39
N GLY A 22 3.36 -0.36 -20.29
CA GLY A 22 4.71 -0.12 -19.79
C GLY A 22 4.83 -0.08 -18.26
N PHE A 23 3.86 -0.59 -17.49
CA PHE A 23 3.98 -0.70 -16.03
C PHE A 23 4.37 -2.12 -15.60
N PRO A 24 5.35 -2.29 -14.69
CA PRO A 24 5.58 -3.55 -14.00
C PRO A 24 4.32 -4.08 -13.32
N SER A 25 4.25 -5.39 -13.13
CA SER A 25 3.17 -5.99 -12.35
C SER A 25 3.16 -5.43 -10.90
N PRO A 26 2.00 -4.98 -10.38
CA PRO A 26 1.88 -4.54 -8.99
C PRO A 26 2.24 -5.66 -8.00
N PHE A 27 2.04 -6.91 -8.40
CA PHE A 27 2.30 -8.07 -7.55
C PHE A 27 3.79 -8.44 -7.42
N LEU A 28 4.68 -7.63 -8.00
CA LEU A 28 6.12 -7.68 -7.70
C LEU A 28 6.44 -7.01 -6.36
N PHE A 29 5.59 -6.08 -5.88
CA PHE A 29 5.64 -5.67 -4.48
C PHE A 29 5.24 -6.84 -3.59
N LYS A 30 6.08 -7.12 -2.59
CA LYS A 30 5.73 -8.06 -1.53
C LYS A 30 4.42 -7.65 -0.85
N ASP A 31 3.62 -8.65 -0.50
CA ASP A 31 2.31 -8.55 0.15
C ASP A 31 1.22 -7.73 -0.56
N LEU A 32 1.49 -7.08 -1.68
CA LEU A 32 0.51 -6.24 -2.35
C LEU A 32 -0.73 -7.03 -2.77
N LYS A 33 -0.55 -8.26 -3.28
CA LYS A 33 -1.68 -9.15 -3.61
C LYS A 33 -2.50 -9.50 -2.36
N LYS A 34 -1.85 -9.79 -1.24
CA LYS A 34 -2.47 -10.14 0.05
C LYS A 34 -3.28 -8.96 0.59
N ALA A 35 -2.70 -7.76 0.59
CA ALA A 35 -3.36 -6.52 0.97
C ALA A 35 -4.57 -6.21 0.08
N ALA A 36 -4.39 -6.28 -1.24
CA ALA A 36 -5.45 -5.97 -2.20
C ALA A 36 -6.67 -6.90 -2.04
N LEU A 37 -6.45 -8.21 -1.85
CA LEU A 37 -7.53 -9.15 -1.56
C LEU A 37 -8.25 -8.83 -0.25
N LYS A 38 -7.53 -8.43 0.79
CA LYS A 38 -8.12 -8.05 2.08
C LYS A 38 -8.97 -6.78 1.98
N ILE A 39 -8.53 -5.80 1.20
CA ILE A 39 -9.28 -4.57 0.94
C ILE A 39 -10.55 -4.89 0.14
N ILE A 40 -10.47 -5.77 -0.86
CA ILE A 40 -11.65 -6.22 -1.63
C ILE A 40 -12.65 -6.93 -0.71
N GLU A 41 -12.18 -7.83 0.16
CA GLU A 41 -13.02 -8.50 1.16
C GLU A 41 -13.72 -7.49 2.09
N ALA A 42 -12.98 -6.50 2.59
CA ALA A 42 -13.51 -5.43 3.42
C ALA A 42 -14.58 -4.61 2.68
N MET A 43 -14.34 -4.29 1.39
CA MET A 43 -15.30 -3.58 0.56
C MET A 43 -16.60 -4.36 0.36
N GLU A 44 -16.50 -5.67 0.10
CA GLU A 44 -17.66 -6.57 -0.03
C GLU A 44 -18.49 -6.63 1.26
N LYS A 45 -17.81 -6.59 2.41
CA LYS A 45 -18.41 -6.57 3.74
C LYS A 45 -18.80 -5.17 4.23
N ARG A 46 -18.61 -4.12 3.42
CA ARG A 46 -18.82 -2.71 3.81
C ARG A 46 -18.10 -2.30 5.10
N THR A 47 -16.94 -2.91 5.35
CA THR A 47 -16.13 -2.66 6.56
C THR A 47 -15.51 -1.26 6.52
N GLU A 48 -15.56 -0.53 7.63
CA GLU A 48 -14.89 0.77 7.68
C GLU A 48 -13.38 0.67 7.43
N ILE A 49 -12.86 1.56 6.60
CA ILE A 49 -11.45 1.68 6.25
C ILE A 49 -10.95 3.05 6.69
N LEU A 50 -9.87 3.06 7.47
CA LEU A 50 -9.12 4.27 7.78
C LEU A 50 -7.82 4.26 6.97
N VAL A 51 -7.63 5.26 6.11
CA VAL A 51 -6.35 5.53 5.46
C VAL A 51 -5.60 6.57 6.28
N VAL A 52 -4.40 6.22 6.75
CA VAL A 52 -3.53 7.09 7.55
C VAL A 52 -2.38 7.59 6.68
N GLY A 53 -2.44 8.86 6.30
CA GLY A 53 -1.41 9.50 5.47
C GLY A 53 -0.25 10.08 6.27
N ASP A 54 0.64 10.75 5.56
CA ASP A 54 1.65 11.64 6.14
C ASP A 54 1.41 13.11 5.70
N TYR A 55 2.00 14.06 6.43
CA TYR A 55 1.72 15.50 6.29
C TYR A 55 2.53 16.19 5.19
N ASP A 56 3.54 15.53 4.63
CA ASP A 56 4.35 16.12 3.55
C ASP A 56 3.69 15.94 2.17
N ALA A 57 4.38 16.38 1.11
CA ALA A 57 3.81 16.32 -0.23
C ALA A 57 3.54 14.87 -0.69
N ASP A 58 4.42 13.92 -0.36
CA ASP A 58 4.28 12.52 -0.78
C ASP A 58 3.12 11.85 -0.03
N GLY A 59 3.03 12.07 1.28
CA GLY A 59 1.94 11.59 2.12
C GLY A 59 0.57 12.16 1.75
N VAL A 60 0.49 13.45 1.46
CA VAL A 60 -0.76 14.12 1.03
C VAL A 60 -1.20 13.62 -0.35
N ILE A 61 -0.28 13.46 -1.30
CA ILE A 61 -0.62 12.91 -2.63
C ILE A 61 -1.05 11.45 -2.51
N SER A 62 -0.34 10.64 -1.73
CA SER A 62 -0.69 9.24 -1.44
C SER A 62 -2.11 9.11 -0.87
N SER A 63 -2.42 9.97 0.11
CA SER A 63 -3.74 10.07 0.71
C SER A 63 -4.82 10.44 -0.32
N THR A 64 -4.51 11.39 -1.19
CA THR A 64 -5.42 11.83 -2.27
C THR A 64 -5.67 10.72 -3.29
N ILE A 65 -4.65 9.94 -3.65
CA ILE A 65 -4.78 8.78 -4.53
C ILE A 65 -5.78 7.78 -3.94
N MET A 66 -5.63 7.41 -2.67
CA MET A 66 -6.53 6.47 -1.99
C MET A 66 -7.96 7.02 -1.89
N ALA A 67 -8.12 8.30 -1.52
CA ALA A 67 -9.43 8.94 -1.43
C ALA A 67 -10.16 8.89 -2.79
N LYS A 68 -9.48 9.30 -3.86
CA LYS A 68 -10.06 9.30 -5.21
C LYS A 68 -10.34 7.89 -5.71
N PHE A 69 -9.51 6.91 -5.36
CA PHE A 69 -9.73 5.51 -5.70
C PHE A 69 -11.03 4.98 -5.08
N PHE A 70 -11.20 5.11 -3.76
CA PHE A 70 -12.44 4.66 -3.10
C PHE A 70 -13.67 5.42 -3.60
N ALA A 71 -13.55 6.74 -3.84
CA ALA A 71 -14.63 7.53 -4.43
C ALA A 71 -15.02 7.04 -5.83
N SER A 72 -14.05 6.70 -6.69
CA SER A 72 -14.31 6.16 -8.03
C SER A 72 -15.03 4.79 -8.03
N LEU A 73 -14.90 4.05 -6.92
CA LEU A 73 -15.60 2.79 -6.69
C LEU A 73 -16.93 2.96 -5.93
N ASN A 74 -17.35 4.21 -5.67
CA ASN A 74 -18.51 4.55 -4.84
C ASN A 74 -18.46 3.93 -3.43
N TYR A 75 -17.26 3.68 -2.89
CA TYR A 75 -17.09 3.10 -1.57
C TYR A 75 -17.07 4.18 -0.48
N LYS A 76 -18.19 4.35 0.22
CA LYS A 76 -18.40 5.44 1.19
C LYS A 76 -17.87 5.16 2.60
N HIS A 77 -17.43 3.93 2.88
CA HIS A 77 -16.94 3.52 4.20
C HIS A 77 -15.43 3.67 4.37
N ALA A 78 -14.76 4.40 3.47
CA ALA A 78 -13.35 4.75 3.59
C ALA A 78 -13.20 6.24 3.95
N ARG A 79 -12.34 6.53 4.93
CA ARG A 79 -11.97 7.90 5.30
C ARG A 79 -10.45 8.04 5.39
N VAL A 80 -9.97 9.25 5.13
CA VAL A 80 -8.56 9.61 5.23
C VAL A 80 -8.35 10.44 6.49
N ALA A 81 -7.27 10.18 7.22
CA ALA A 81 -6.80 11.03 8.30
C ALA A 81 -5.28 11.22 8.18
N ILE A 82 -4.82 12.44 8.42
CA ILE A 82 -3.39 12.80 8.38
C ILE A 82 -3.00 13.26 9.79
N PRO A 83 -2.01 12.61 10.44
CA PRO A 83 -1.51 13.03 11.75
C PRO A 83 -0.97 14.47 11.72
N ASN A 84 -1.18 15.21 12.81
CA ASN A 84 -0.53 16.50 12.97
C ASN A 84 0.90 16.29 13.47
N ARG A 85 1.90 16.69 12.68
CA ARG A 85 3.33 16.49 12.99
C ARG A 85 3.74 16.94 14.41
N PHE A 86 3.20 18.06 14.88
CA PHE A 86 3.60 18.65 16.15
C PHE A 86 2.90 18.02 17.36
N ARG A 87 1.68 17.52 17.17
CA ARG A 87 0.87 16.94 18.25
C ARG A 87 0.97 15.41 18.32
N ASP A 88 0.92 14.76 17.15
CA ASP A 88 0.75 13.32 17.02
C ASP A 88 2.05 12.61 16.60
N GLY A 89 3.07 13.38 16.17
CA GLY A 89 4.34 12.88 15.68
C GLY A 89 4.34 12.55 14.19
N TYR A 90 5.29 11.71 13.77
CA TYR A 90 5.44 11.26 12.37
C TYR A 90 4.61 9.99 12.11
N GLY A 91 3.74 10.04 11.09
CA GLY A 91 2.95 8.88 10.66
C GLY A 91 2.02 8.29 11.71
N ILE A 92 1.65 7.02 11.52
CA ILE A 92 0.78 6.27 12.43
C ILE A 92 1.44 6.04 13.81
N SER A 93 0.69 6.32 14.89
CA SER A 93 1.10 6.08 16.26
C SER A 93 -0.05 5.49 17.09
N LYS A 94 0.27 4.84 18.22
CA LYS A 94 -0.74 4.34 19.15
C LYS A 94 -1.69 5.46 19.61
N GLN A 95 -1.14 6.60 20.01
CA GLN A 95 -1.93 7.76 20.47
C GLN A 95 -2.87 8.29 19.38
N PHE A 96 -2.42 8.27 18.12
CA PHE A 96 -3.28 8.63 16.99
C PHE A 96 -4.42 7.62 16.82
N LEU A 97 -4.11 6.32 16.89
CA LEU A 97 -5.10 5.25 16.73
C LEU A 97 -6.13 5.16 17.87
N GLU A 98 -5.78 5.58 19.08
CA GLU A 98 -6.75 5.71 20.19
C GLU A 98 -7.89 6.67 19.83
N LYS A 99 -7.62 7.69 19.01
CA LYS A 99 -8.61 8.70 18.56
C LYS A 99 -9.18 8.39 17.18
N HIS A 100 -8.38 7.78 16.31
CA HIS A 100 -8.71 7.51 14.91
C HIS A 100 -8.48 6.03 14.60
N HIS A 101 -9.52 5.20 14.68
CA HIS A 101 -9.42 3.76 14.42
C HIS A 101 -10.55 3.26 13.52
N ALA A 102 -10.29 2.19 12.79
CA ALA A 102 -11.27 1.43 12.03
C ALA A 102 -10.89 -0.05 12.05
N PRO A 103 -11.80 -0.99 11.73
CA PRO A 103 -11.48 -2.41 11.65
C PRO A 103 -10.38 -2.73 10.63
N LEU A 104 -10.27 -1.95 9.54
CA LEU A 104 -9.17 -1.99 8.59
C LEU A 104 -8.46 -0.64 8.52
N ILE A 105 -7.16 -0.64 8.77
CA ILE A 105 -6.28 0.53 8.72
C ILE A 105 -5.27 0.32 7.59
N ILE A 106 -5.07 1.33 6.75
CA ILE A 106 -4.10 1.34 5.67
C ILE A 106 -3.20 2.56 5.85
N THR A 107 -1.90 2.38 6.09
CA THR A 107 -0.99 3.52 6.06
C THR A 107 -0.58 3.81 4.63
N VAL A 108 -0.34 5.09 4.33
CA VAL A 108 0.31 5.51 3.10
C VAL A 108 1.44 6.47 3.42
N ASP A 109 2.62 6.16 2.87
CA ASP A 109 3.85 6.92 3.06
C ASP A 109 4.38 6.94 4.50
N ASN A 110 3.95 5.98 5.32
CA ASN A 110 4.42 5.82 6.70
C ASN A 110 4.17 4.41 7.21
N GLY A 111 4.70 4.13 8.40
CA GLY A 111 4.34 2.96 9.19
C GLY A 111 5.38 1.83 9.22
N ILE A 112 6.39 1.81 8.34
CA ILE A 112 7.39 0.72 8.33
C ILE A 112 8.16 0.59 9.63
N ASN A 113 8.32 1.69 10.39
CA ASN A 113 8.98 1.70 11.70
C ASN A 113 7.98 1.88 12.87
N ALA A 114 6.67 1.76 12.63
CA ALA A 114 5.63 2.01 13.63
C ALA A 114 5.26 0.74 14.43
N PHE A 115 6.24 0.14 15.10
CA PHE A 115 6.08 -1.13 15.84
C PHE A 115 5.02 -1.07 16.96
N GLU A 116 4.99 0.02 17.72
CA GLU A 116 3.99 0.20 18.78
C GLU A 116 2.56 0.28 18.23
N ALA A 117 2.38 0.98 17.10
CA ALA A 117 1.08 1.06 16.43
C ALA A 117 0.63 -0.30 15.88
N ALA A 118 1.55 -1.09 15.31
CA ALA A 118 1.26 -2.44 14.83
C ALA A 118 0.84 -3.37 15.99
N GLN A 119 1.57 -3.33 17.11
CA GLN A 119 1.23 -4.10 18.30
C GLN A 119 -0.14 -3.68 18.86
N PHE A 120 -0.42 -2.38 18.93
CA PHE A 120 -1.72 -1.87 19.34
C PHE A 120 -2.86 -2.37 18.42
N CYS A 121 -2.67 -2.34 17.10
CA CYS A 121 -3.64 -2.90 16.15
C CYS A 121 -3.92 -4.38 16.42
N LYS A 122 -2.87 -5.17 16.69
CA LYS A 122 -3.01 -6.59 17.03
C LYS A 122 -3.82 -6.81 18.30
N GLU A 123 -3.52 -6.07 19.36
CA GLU A 123 -4.26 -6.13 20.63
C GLU A 123 -5.74 -5.75 20.48
N LYS A 124 -6.05 -4.84 19.55
CA LYS A 124 -7.41 -4.39 19.26
C LYS A 124 -8.12 -5.20 18.17
N ASN A 125 -7.47 -6.23 17.60
CA ASN A 125 -7.95 -6.97 16.44
C ASN A 125 -8.26 -6.09 15.21
N TYR A 126 -7.51 -5.00 15.04
CA TYR A 126 -7.54 -4.20 13.82
C TYR A 126 -6.64 -4.82 12.77
N THR A 127 -7.12 -4.89 11.53
CA THR A 127 -6.27 -5.29 10.40
C THR A 127 -5.43 -4.09 9.98
N LEU A 128 -4.11 -4.18 10.11
CA LEU A 128 -3.19 -3.13 9.66
C LEU A 128 -2.51 -3.55 8.34
N ILE A 129 -2.63 -2.71 7.32
CA ILE A 129 -1.88 -2.81 6.06
C ILE A 129 -0.94 -1.61 6.01
N ILE A 130 0.36 -1.86 5.86
CA ILE A 130 1.36 -0.80 5.76
C ILE A 130 1.73 -0.59 4.30
N THR A 131 1.66 0.64 3.81
CA THR A 131 2.31 1.04 2.55
C THR A 131 3.28 2.17 2.80
N ASP A 132 4.54 1.95 2.44
CA ASP A 132 5.64 2.83 2.80
C ASP A 132 6.81 2.62 1.82
N HIS A 133 7.81 3.48 1.88
CA HIS A 133 9.04 3.41 1.10
C HIS A 133 10.31 3.76 1.89
N HIS A 134 10.16 4.17 3.15
CA HIS A 134 11.27 4.46 4.05
C HIS A 134 12.13 3.22 4.33
N CYS A 135 13.38 3.46 4.73
CA CYS A 135 14.30 2.41 5.17
C CYS A 135 13.79 1.71 6.43
N LEU A 136 14.01 0.40 6.50
CA LEU A 136 13.77 -0.40 7.69
C LEU A 136 14.86 -0.11 8.72
N GLN A 137 14.49 -0.01 9.99
CA GLN A 137 15.44 -0.02 11.09
C GLN A 137 15.81 -1.47 11.43
N ASP A 138 17.10 -1.81 11.38
CA ASP A 138 17.64 -3.13 11.72
C ASP A 138 16.98 -4.31 10.98
N ASP A 139 16.54 -4.09 9.73
CA ASP A 139 15.76 -5.06 8.92
C ASP A 139 14.46 -5.55 9.59
N ALA A 140 14.02 -4.89 10.65
CA ALA A 140 12.83 -5.26 11.40
C ALA A 140 11.55 -4.84 10.65
N ILE A 141 10.53 -5.71 10.69
CA ILE A 141 9.24 -5.48 10.04
C ILE A 141 8.14 -5.51 11.12
N PRO A 142 7.28 -4.48 11.22
CA PRO A 142 6.17 -4.47 12.17
C PRO A 142 5.20 -5.63 11.93
N ASP A 143 4.61 -6.15 13.02
CA ASP A 143 3.61 -7.22 12.95
C ASP A 143 2.26 -6.67 12.43
N ALA A 144 2.19 -6.54 11.11
CA ALA A 144 1.02 -6.08 10.38
C ALA A 144 0.48 -7.20 9.47
N TYR A 145 -0.80 -7.10 9.07
CA TYR A 145 -1.40 -8.08 8.18
C TYR A 145 -0.69 -8.14 6.82
N ALA A 146 -0.23 -6.99 6.31
CA ALA A 146 0.55 -6.91 5.07
C ALA A 146 1.47 -5.69 5.13
N VAL A 147 2.71 -5.83 4.64
CA VAL A 147 3.65 -4.71 4.52
C VAL A 147 4.09 -4.58 3.07
N ILE A 148 3.75 -3.46 2.46
CA ILE A 148 4.09 -3.12 1.08
C ILE A 148 5.13 -2.01 1.14
N ASN A 149 6.39 -2.42 1.15
CA ASN A 149 7.54 -1.52 1.11
C ASN A 149 8.61 -2.11 0.18
N PRO A 150 9.12 -1.36 -0.82
CA PRO A 150 10.18 -1.81 -1.71
C PRO A 150 11.48 -2.17 -0.99
N GLN A 151 11.78 -1.52 0.14
CA GLN A 151 12.99 -1.73 0.94
C GLN A 151 13.03 -3.07 1.68
N GLN A 152 11.92 -3.82 1.71
CA GLN A 152 11.93 -5.17 2.29
C GLN A 152 12.93 -6.08 1.55
N PRO A 153 13.72 -6.90 2.28
CA PRO A 153 14.75 -7.76 1.69
C PRO A 153 14.24 -8.70 0.58
N ASP A 154 13.02 -9.22 0.73
CA ASP A 154 12.36 -10.18 -0.17
C ASP A 154 11.33 -9.54 -1.11
N CYS A 155 11.33 -8.20 -1.24
CA CYS A 155 10.50 -7.49 -2.20
C CYS A 155 11.16 -7.48 -3.59
N HIS A 156 10.49 -8.12 -4.57
CA HIS A 156 10.95 -8.24 -5.95
C HIS A 156 10.57 -7.04 -6.84
N PHE A 157 10.02 -5.96 -6.26
CA PHE A 157 9.73 -4.77 -7.03
C PHE A 157 11.04 -4.13 -7.53
N ILE A 158 11.04 -3.75 -8.81
CA ILE A 158 12.29 -3.56 -9.54
C ILE A 158 13.04 -2.28 -9.14
N GLN A 159 12.31 -1.27 -8.64
CA GLN A 159 12.90 -0.03 -8.17
C GLN A 159 12.72 0.10 -6.66
N LYS A 160 13.83 0.23 -5.94
CA LYS A 160 13.82 0.37 -4.49
C LYS A 160 13.46 1.80 -4.05
N GLU A 161 13.90 2.78 -4.83
CA GLU A 161 13.80 4.22 -4.53
C GLU A 161 12.50 4.85 -5.07
N VAL A 162 11.36 4.16 -4.94
CA VAL A 162 10.06 4.73 -5.30
C VAL A 162 9.48 5.55 -4.15
N CYS A 163 8.66 6.56 -4.45
CA CYS A 163 7.95 7.37 -3.46
C CYS A 163 6.69 6.66 -2.92
N GLY A 164 6.20 7.08 -1.75
CA GLY A 164 4.98 6.56 -1.13
C GLY A 164 3.77 6.66 -2.05
N ALA A 165 3.64 7.76 -2.79
CA ALA A 165 2.54 7.97 -3.73
C ALA A 165 2.51 6.93 -4.84
N LEU A 166 3.69 6.48 -5.30
CA LEU A 166 3.77 5.42 -6.29
C LEU A 166 3.37 4.07 -5.67
N VAL A 167 3.77 3.77 -4.44
CA VAL A 167 3.34 2.57 -3.73
C VAL A 167 1.81 2.54 -3.55
N ALA A 168 1.21 3.66 -3.12
CA ALA A 168 -0.25 3.81 -3.00
C ALA A 168 -0.96 3.64 -4.34
N PHE A 169 -0.41 4.20 -5.43
CA PHE A 169 -0.91 3.99 -6.79
C PHE A 169 -0.87 2.51 -7.19
N TYR A 170 0.24 1.81 -6.93
CA TYR A 170 0.35 0.38 -7.25
C TYR A 170 -0.61 -0.48 -6.43
N LEU A 171 -0.89 -0.11 -5.17
CA LEU A 171 -1.93 -0.77 -4.38
C LEU A 171 -3.30 -0.63 -5.06
N CYS A 172 -3.69 0.59 -5.43
CA CYS A 172 -4.92 0.85 -6.18
C CYS A 172 -4.95 0.07 -7.50
N TYR A 173 -3.82 0.03 -8.22
CA TYR A 173 -3.70 -0.71 -9.48
C TYR A 173 -3.88 -2.22 -9.28
N GLY A 174 -3.27 -2.80 -8.23
CA GLY A 174 -3.43 -4.21 -7.89
C GLY A 174 -4.87 -4.57 -7.54
N ILE A 175 -5.56 -3.75 -6.75
CA ILE A 175 -6.98 -3.92 -6.42
C ILE A 175 -7.82 -3.91 -7.72
N HIS A 176 -7.60 -2.92 -8.59
CA HIS A 176 -8.31 -2.80 -9.86
C HIS A 176 -8.12 -4.02 -10.77
N GLN A 177 -6.89 -4.55 -10.87
CA GLN A 177 -6.62 -5.76 -11.65
C GLN A 177 -7.40 -6.97 -11.12
N LEU A 178 -7.46 -7.15 -9.80
CA LEU A 178 -8.18 -8.26 -9.19
C LEU A 178 -9.69 -8.13 -9.37
N LEU A 179 -10.25 -6.92 -9.23
CA LEU A 179 -11.67 -6.65 -9.50
C LEU A 179 -12.05 -6.93 -10.96
N LYS A 180 -11.20 -6.54 -11.93
CA LYS A 180 -11.41 -6.86 -13.35
C LYS A 180 -11.43 -8.36 -13.61
N LYS A 181 -10.45 -9.10 -13.06
CA LYS A 181 -10.41 -10.57 -13.18
C LYS A 181 -11.66 -11.22 -12.60
N LYS A 182 -12.11 -10.77 -11.42
CA LYS A 182 -13.35 -11.28 -10.79
C LYS A 182 -14.58 -11.05 -11.69
N LYS A 183 -14.73 -9.87 -12.28
CA LYS A 183 -15.82 -9.58 -13.24
C LYS A 183 -15.75 -10.46 -14.48
N ALA A 184 -14.57 -10.67 -15.05
CA ALA A 184 -14.40 -11.52 -16.23
C ALA A 184 -14.75 -12.99 -15.94
N ILE A 185 -14.33 -13.51 -14.78
CA ILE A 185 -14.67 -14.87 -14.33
C ILE A 185 -16.17 -15.03 -14.12
N LEU A 186 -16.83 -14.07 -13.46
CA LEU A 186 -18.29 -14.10 -13.28
C LEU A 186 -19.03 -14.06 -14.62
N ALA A 187 -18.56 -13.26 -15.58
CA ALA A 187 -19.14 -13.22 -16.92
C ALA A 187 -18.98 -14.54 -17.68
N SER A 188 -17.90 -15.30 -17.45
CA SER A 188 -17.69 -16.60 -18.11
C SER A 188 -18.57 -17.75 -17.60
N TYR A 189 -19.22 -17.60 -16.43
CA TYR A 189 -20.17 -18.58 -15.89
C TYR A 189 -21.64 -18.28 -16.24
N CYS A 190 -21.93 -17.15 -16.89
CA CYS A 190 -23.28 -16.76 -17.31
C CYS A 190 -23.60 -17.17 -18.76
N VAL A 191 -22.98 -18.24 -19.28
CA VAL A 191 -23.27 -18.83 -20.60
C VAL A 191 -24.10 -20.09 -20.42
#